data_AF-A0A564YQ69-F1
#
_entry.id   AF-A0A564YQ69-F1
#
_cell.length_a   1.000
_cell.length_b   1.000
_cell.length_c   1.000
_cell.angle_alpha   90.00
_cell.angle_beta   90.00
_cell.angle_gamma   90.00
#
_symmetry.space_group_name_H-M   'P 1'
#
loop_
_entity.id
_entity.type
_entity.pdbx_description
1 polymer ?
#
loop_
_entity_poly.entity_id
_entity_poly.type
_entity_poly.pdbx_seq_one_letter_code
_entity_poly.pdbx_strand_id
1 'polypeptide(L)'
;MSRVLRPVFRFRSLFSLFLINEAVGEALKNIYGQHSVLRDSPLSLTVGQRVRVEFSHRGSHECEFTVSFTSEDCDFGINVCSTLSQLFDIY
;
A
#
# COMPACT_ATOMS: atom_id res chain seq x y z
N MET A 1 -9.65 19.14 20.61
CA MET A 1 -9.74 18.31 19.39
C MET A 1 -8.38 17.65 19.16
N SER A 2 -8.26 16.35 19.42
CA SER A 2 -7.04 15.59 19.14
C SER A 2 -6.92 15.43 17.62
N ARG A 3 -5.77 15.79 17.04
CA ARG A 3 -5.50 15.56 15.62
C ARG A 3 -5.18 14.07 15.44
N VAL A 4 -6.05 13.33 14.77
CA VAL A 4 -5.75 11.95 14.36
C VAL A 4 -4.56 11.99 13.40
N LEU A 5 -3.45 11.37 13.79
CA LEU A 5 -2.28 11.27 12.93
C LEU A 5 -2.57 10.28 11.79
N ARG A 6 -2.02 10.57 10.62
CA ARG A 6 -2.08 9.68 9.45
C ARG A 6 -0.68 9.35 8.99
N PRO A 7 -0.05 8.30 9.53
CA PRO A 7 1.24 7.83 9.03
C PRO A 7 1.16 7.52 7.54
N VAL A 8 2.25 7.82 6.82
CA VAL A 8 2.40 7.52 5.40
C VAL A 8 3.77 6.91 5.19
N PHE A 9 3.80 5.71 4.61
CA PHE A 9 5.02 5.01 4.21
C PHE A 9 5.12 5.02 2.70
N ARG A 10 6.34 5.21 2.17
CA ARG A 10 6.59 5.25 0.72
C ARG A 10 7.48 4.10 0.31
N PHE A 11 7.13 3.50 -0.82
CA PHE A 11 7.84 2.39 -1.42
C PHE A 11 8.13 2.71 -2.87
N ARG A 12 9.27 2.22 -3.38
CA ARG A 12 9.69 2.43 -4.76
C ARG A 12 9.87 1.12 -5.49
N SER A 13 9.65 1.21 -6.80
CA SER A 13 9.83 0.08 -7.70
C SER A 13 10.26 0.55 -9.08
N LEU A 14 11.14 -0.23 -9.71
CA LEU A 14 11.53 -0.07 -11.12
C LEU A 14 10.56 -0.77 -12.08
N PHE A 15 9.55 -1.45 -11.56
CA PHE A 15 8.51 -2.08 -12.37
C PHE A 15 7.48 -1.05 -12.84
N SER A 16 6.76 -1.39 -13.92
CA SER A 16 5.67 -0.56 -14.42
C SER A 16 4.53 -0.46 -13.41
N LEU A 17 3.73 0.61 -13.51
CA LEU A 17 2.63 0.88 -12.59
C LEU A 17 1.59 -0.24 -12.59
N PHE A 18 1.35 -0.83 -13.75
CA PHE A 18 0.45 -1.96 -13.89
C PHE A 18 1.00 -3.19 -13.14
N LEU A 19 2.26 -3.55 -13.38
CA LEU A 19 2.87 -4.71 -12.73
C LEU A 19 2.96 -4.55 -11.22
N ILE A 20 3.35 -3.36 -10.73
CA ILE A 20 3.45 -3.13 -9.28
C ILE A 20 2.09 -3.18 -8.60
N ASN A 21 1.05 -2.65 -9.24
CA ASN A 21 -0.30 -2.67 -8.68
C ASN A 21 -0.85 -4.10 -8.60
N GLU A 22 -0.70 -4.90 -9.66
CA GLU A 22 -1.07 -6.32 -9.62
C GLU A 22 -0.26 -7.09 -8.58
N ALA A 23 1.08 -6.91 -8.55
CA ALA A 23 1.94 -7.62 -7.60
C ALA A 23 1.62 -7.29 -6.14
N VAL A 24 1.43 -6.01 -5.80
CA VAL A 24 1.03 -5.57 -4.46
C VAL A 24 -0.36 -6.11 -4.11
N GLY A 25 -1.32 -6.01 -5.03
CA GLY A 25 -2.66 -6.53 -4.83
C GLY A 25 -2.67 -8.04 -4.54
N GLU A 26 -1.97 -8.83 -5.34
CA GLU A 26 -1.85 -10.28 -5.16
C GLU A 26 -1.11 -10.66 -3.87
N ALA A 27 0.01 -9.99 -3.56
CA ALA A 27 0.74 -10.22 -2.31
C ALA A 27 -0.15 -9.99 -1.07
N LEU A 28 -0.91 -8.90 -1.06
CA LEU A 28 -1.80 -8.56 0.05
C LEU A 28 -2.99 -9.53 0.14
N LYS A 29 -3.56 -9.97 -1.00
CA LYS A 29 -4.64 -10.97 -1.00
C LYS A 29 -4.15 -12.32 -0.46
N ASN A 30 -2.94 -12.74 -0.82
CA ASN A 30 -2.37 -13.99 -0.35
C ASN A 30 -2.15 -14.01 1.17
N ILE A 31 -1.86 -12.85 1.77
CA ILE A 31 -1.54 -12.74 3.19
C ILE A 31 -2.80 -12.43 4.04
N TYR A 32 -3.66 -11.53 3.57
CA TYR A 32 -4.81 -11.04 4.34
C TYR A 32 -6.15 -11.63 3.88
N GLY A 33 -6.15 -12.39 2.79
CA GLY A 33 -7.35 -12.98 2.18
C GLY A 33 -7.96 -12.10 1.09
N GLN A 34 -8.57 -12.76 0.10
CA GLN A 34 -9.11 -12.10 -1.09
C GLN A 34 -10.22 -11.08 -0.79
N HIS A 35 -11.04 -11.33 0.24
CA HIS A 35 -12.13 -10.43 0.65
C HIS A 35 -11.64 -9.21 1.45
N SER A 36 -10.42 -9.27 1.96
CA SER A 36 -9.81 -8.20 2.75
C SER A 36 -9.17 -7.12 1.87
N VAL A 37 -8.92 -7.39 0.60
CA VAL A 37 -8.28 -6.44 -0.32
C VAL A 37 -9.28 -5.99 -1.37
N LEU A 38 -9.69 -4.73 -1.29
CA LEU A 38 -10.62 -4.10 -2.20
C LEU A 38 -9.87 -3.14 -3.10
N ARG A 39 -10.10 -3.21 -4.42
CA ARG A 39 -9.56 -2.24 -5.36
C ARG A 39 -10.57 -1.10 -5.51
N ASP A 40 -10.22 0.07 -5.00
CA ASP A 40 -11.09 1.26 -5.07
C ASP A 40 -11.00 1.95 -6.43
N SER A 41 -9.83 1.89 -7.07
CA SER A 41 -9.58 2.45 -8.41
C SER A 41 -8.42 1.72 -9.11
N PRO A 42 -8.15 2.00 -10.39
CA PRO A 42 -6.96 1.48 -11.07
C PRO A 42 -5.63 1.85 -10.41
N LEU A 43 -5.61 2.85 -9.51
CA LEU A 43 -4.42 3.36 -8.84
C LEU A 43 -4.54 3.34 -7.31
N SER A 44 -5.53 2.63 -6.76
CA SER A 44 -5.69 2.55 -5.32
C SER A 44 -6.38 1.26 -4.89
N LEU A 45 -5.93 0.73 -3.76
CA LEU A 45 -6.58 -0.37 -3.08
C LEU A 45 -6.64 -0.12 -1.57
N THR A 46 -7.56 -0.79 -0.92
CA THR A 46 -7.75 -0.73 0.52
C THR A 46 -7.68 -2.14 1.11
N VAL A 47 -6.93 -2.29 2.20
CA VAL A 47 -6.79 -3.52 2.97
C VAL A 47 -7.59 -3.39 4.26
N GLY A 48 -8.50 -4.34 4.49
CA GLY A 48 -9.35 -4.44 5.68
C GLY A 48 -10.25 -3.21 5.91
N GLN A 49 -10.51 -2.40 4.87
CA GLN A 49 -11.18 -1.09 4.95
C GLN A 49 -10.47 -0.04 5.84
N ARG A 50 -9.19 -0.27 6.17
CA ARG A 50 -8.43 0.53 7.16
C ARG A 50 -7.14 1.12 6.62
N VAL A 51 -6.45 0.36 5.76
CA VAL A 51 -5.16 0.75 5.19
C VAL A 51 -5.32 1.02 3.71
N ARG A 52 -4.96 2.21 3.27
CA ARG A 52 -5.05 2.62 1.87
C ARG A 52 -3.68 2.56 1.22
N VAL A 53 -3.61 1.96 0.05
CA VAL A 53 -2.42 1.91 -0.80
C VAL A 53 -2.72 2.67 -2.08
N GLU A 54 -1.90 3.67 -2.40
CA GLU A 54 -2.06 4.50 -3.59
C GLU A 54 -0.82 4.41 -4.47
N PHE A 55 -1.03 4.24 -5.77
CA PHE A 55 0.03 4.06 -6.75
C PHE A 55 0.18 5.30 -7.62
N SER A 56 1.41 5.67 -7.92
CA SER A 56 1.74 6.84 -8.72
C SER A 56 2.96 6.60 -9.60
N HIS A 57 2.99 7.26 -10.75
CA HIS A 57 4.19 7.32 -11.59
C HIS A 57 5.16 8.35 -11.05
N ARG A 58 6.45 7.99 -11.03
CA ARG A 58 7.55 8.89 -10.73
C ARG A 58 8.51 8.89 -11.93
N GLY A 59 8.29 9.80 -12.87
CA GLY A 59 9.09 9.85 -14.10
C GLY A 59 8.78 8.70 -15.07
N SER A 60 9.68 8.44 -16.02
CA SER A 60 9.44 7.51 -17.14
C SER A 60 9.61 6.03 -16.80
N HIS A 61 10.34 5.70 -15.73
CA HIS A 61 10.71 4.31 -15.41
C HIS A 61 10.55 3.92 -13.93
N GLU A 62 10.16 4.84 -13.06
CA GLU A 62 9.95 4.53 -11.64
C GLU A 62 8.47 4.63 -11.28
N CYS A 63 8.04 3.73 -10.41
CA CYS A 63 6.75 3.79 -9.75
C CYS A 63 6.97 3.97 -8.25
N GLU A 64 6.11 4.79 -7.66
CA GLU A 64 6.04 4.98 -6.22
C GLU A 64 4.65 4.58 -5.76
N PHE A 65 4.56 3.89 -4.63
CA PHE A 65 3.29 3.70 -3.96
C PHE A 65 3.40 4.08 -2.49
N THR A 66 2.30 4.60 -1.98
CA THR A 66 2.19 5.05 -0.59
C THR A 66 1.22 4.16 0.15
N VAL A 67 1.53 3.89 1.41
CA VAL A 67 0.64 3.18 2.34
C VAL A 67 0.28 4.14 3.45
N SER A 68 -1.02 4.36 3.66
CA SER A 68 -1.53 5.29 4.66
C SER A 68 -2.62 4.66 5.49
N PHE A 69 -2.67 5.04 6.77
CA PHE A 69 -3.64 4.54 7.74
C PHE A 69 -3.82 5.58 8.85
N THR A 70 -4.84 5.40 9.70
CA THR A 70 -5.03 6.26 10.87
C THR A 70 -4.18 5.76 12.03
N SER A 71 -3.89 6.63 13.01
CA SER A 71 -3.19 6.20 14.24
C SER A 71 -3.95 5.15 15.05
N GLU A 72 -5.26 5.01 14.85
CA GLU A 72 -6.07 3.97 15.49
C GLU A 72 -5.81 2.59 14.86
N ASP A 73 -5.40 2.57 13.58
CA ASP A 73 -5.07 1.37 12.82
C ASP A 73 -3.55 1.10 12.79
N CYS A 74 -2.77 1.72 13.69
CA CYS A 74 -1.31 1.74 13.61
C CYS A 74 -0.68 0.34 13.52
N ASP A 75 -1.07 -0.57 14.41
CA ASP A 75 -0.51 -1.93 14.44
C ASP A 75 -0.80 -2.70 13.14
N PHE A 76 -2.02 -2.57 12.63
CA PHE A 76 -2.42 -3.22 11.38
C PHE A 76 -1.72 -2.59 10.18
N GLY A 77 -1.65 -1.25 10.14
CA GLY A 77 -0.94 -0.51 9.10
C GLY A 77 0.55 -0.82 9.06
N ILE A 78 1.21 -0.90 10.22
CA ILE A 78 2.62 -1.29 10.33
C ILE A 78 2.82 -2.72 9.81
N ASN A 79 1.92 -3.66 10.12
CA ASN A 79 2.02 -5.03 9.59
C ASN A 79 1.90 -5.08 8.07
N VAL A 80 0.99 -4.28 7.48
CA VAL A 80 0.89 -4.15 6.02
C VAL A 80 2.17 -3.58 5.42
N CYS A 81 2.70 -2.50 6.01
CA CYS A 81 3.97 -1.91 5.57
C CYS A 81 5.14 -2.91 5.68
N SER A 82 5.22 -3.66 6.80
CA SER A 82 6.26 -4.65 7.02
C SER A 82 6.19 -5.77 5.98
N THR A 83 5.00 -6.24 5.67
CA THR A 83 4.76 -7.21 4.59
C THR A 83 5.28 -6.68 3.25
N LEU A 84 4.93 -5.45 2.90
CA LEU A 84 5.36 -4.85 1.63
C LEU A 84 6.86 -4.60 1.59
N SER A 85 7.49 -4.30 2.73
CA SER A 85 8.94 -4.11 2.83
C SER A 85 9.77 -5.36 2.58
N GLN A 86 9.17 -6.55 2.71
CA GLN A 86 9.82 -7.81 2.37
C GLN A 86 9.88 -8.03 0.85
N LEU A 87 9.06 -7.30 0.10
CA LEU A 87 8.89 -7.46 -1.35
C LEU A 87 9.41 -6.26 -2.15
N PHE A 88 9.42 -5.07 -1.53
CA PHE A 88 9.72 -3.80 -2.18
C PHE A 88 10.60 -2.93 -1.27
N ASP A 89 11.46 -2.12 -1.89
CA ASP A 89 12.36 -1.23 -1.16
C ASP A 89 11.59 -0.06 -0.53
N ILE A 90 11.82 0.16 0.78
CA ILE A 90 11.36 1.35 1.51
C ILE A 90 12.32 2.51 1.20
N TYR A 91 11.76 3.70 0.96
CA TYR A 91 12.50 4.95 0.78
C TYR A 91 12.32 5.91 1.96
#